data_AF-A0A7K4DFX8-F1
#
_entry.id   AF-A0A7K4DFX8-F1
#
_cell.length_a   1.000
_cell.length_b   1.000
_cell.length_c   1.000
_cell.angle_alpha   90.00
_cell.angle_beta   90.00
_cell.angle_gamma   90.00
#
_symmetry.space_group_name_H-M   'P 1'
#
loop_
_entity.id
_entity.type
_entity.pdbx_description
1 polymer ?
#
loop_
_entity_poly.entity_id
_entity_poly.type
_entity_poly.pdbx_seq_one_letter_code
_entity_poly.pdbx_strand_id
1 'polypeptide(L)'
;MREEDLDWAIYHCIPESGGVPTKDLVATTGFESSEVMASLERLERYLLIRRSGEVVRLLSIQESLIECQCRYTRDLPFTIENGVIKAKGREE
;
A
#
# COMPACT_ATOMS: atom_id res chain seq x y z
N MET A 1 -21.30 0.45 9.11
CA MET A 1 -20.82 0.72 7.75
C MET A 1 -20.17 -0.56 7.22
N ARG A 2 -20.24 -0.88 5.91
CA ARG A 2 -19.45 -2.01 5.42
C ARG A 2 -17.97 -1.61 5.41
N GLU A 3 -17.08 -2.58 5.57
CA GLU A 3 -15.63 -2.30 5.55
C GLU A 3 -15.20 -1.59 4.27
N GLU A 4 -15.78 -1.98 3.13
CA GLU A 4 -15.53 -1.39 1.81
C GLU A 4 -15.87 0.11 1.73
N ASP A 5 -16.98 0.52 2.37
CA ASP A 5 -17.42 1.91 2.36
C ASP A 5 -16.45 2.78 3.20
N LEU A 6 -15.94 2.24 4.31
CA LEU A 6 -14.96 2.89 5.17
C LEU A 6 -13.59 2.96 4.49
N ASP A 7 -13.17 1.87 3.85
CA ASP A 7 -11.92 1.80 3.08
C ASP A 7 -11.90 2.82 1.95
N TRP A 8 -13.02 2.95 1.23
CA TRP A 8 -13.17 3.95 0.19
C TRP A 8 -13.06 5.36 0.74
N ALA A 9 -13.76 5.66 1.84
CA ALA A 9 -13.71 6.98 2.47
C ALA A 9 -12.28 7.38 2.89
N ILE A 10 -11.55 6.47 3.53
CA ILE A 10 -10.17 6.72 3.95
C ILE A 10 -9.23 6.83 2.76
N TYR A 11 -9.35 5.94 1.77
CA TYR A 11 -8.51 5.95 0.57
C TYR A 11 -8.57 7.29 -0.16
N HIS A 12 -9.77 7.88 -0.26
CA HIS A 12 -9.97 9.18 -0.91
C HIS A 12 -9.46 10.38 -0.11
N CYS A 13 -9.18 10.23 1.17
CA CYS A 13 -8.53 11.28 1.97
C CYS A 13 -7.00 11.30 1.81
N ILE A 14 -6.41 10.29 1.17
CA ILE A 14 -4.96 10.25 0.93
C ILE A 14 -4.64 11.09 -0.32
N PRO A 15 -3.68 12.03 -0.24
CA PRO A 15 -3.35 12.87 -1.38
C PRO A 15 -2.75 12.06 -2.53
N GLU A 16 -3.04 12.49 -3.77
CA GLU A 16 -2.50 11.85 -4.99
C GLU A 16 -0.97 11.89 -5.08
N SER A 17 -0.36 12.90 -4.46
CA SER A 17 1.10 13.05 -4.40
C SER A 17 1.58 13.27 -2.97
N GLY A 18 2.73 12.68 -2.64
CA GLY A 18 3.29 12.72 -1.29
C GLY A 18 2.66 11.66 -0.38
N GLY A 19 2.49 12.00 0.90
CA GLY A 19 1.87 11.14 1.89
C GLY A 19 1.24 11.95 3.01
N VAL A 20 0.37 11.31 3.77
CA VAL A 20 -0.39 11.90 4.87
C VAL A 20 -0.11 11.14 6.17
N PRO A 21 0.12 11.84 7.29
CA PRO A 21 0.18 11.19 8.60
C PRO A 21 -1.12 10.47 8.95
N THR A 22 -1.05 9.26 9.51
CA THR A 22 -2.23 8.50 9.95
C THR A 22 -3.14 9.31 10.88
N LYS A 23 -2.55 10.08 11.81
CA LYS A 23 -3.29 10.97 12.72
C LYS A 23 -4.14 12.01 12.00
N ASP A 24 -3.71 12.46 10.82
CA ASP A 24 -4.42 13.48 10.04
C ASP A 24 -5.59 12.82 9.28
N LEU A 25 -5.47 11.55 8.90
CA LEU A 25 -6.59 10.74 8.39
C LEU A 25 -7.66 10.53 9.46
N VAL A 26 -7.27 10.21 10.70
CA VAL A 26 -8.18 10.12 11.84
C VAL A 26 -8.91 11.44 12.05
N ALA A 27 -8.18 12.56 12.09
CA ALA A 27 -8.77 13.89 12.28
C ALA A 27 -9.70 14.30 11.14
N THR A 28 -9.35 13.98 9.88
CA THR A 28 -10.13 14.39 8.69
C THR A 28 -11.40 13.57 8.53
N THR A 29 -11.33 12.27 8.79
CA THR A 29 -12.48 11.36 8.60
C THR A 29 -13.40 11.31 9.81
N GLY A 30 -12.88 11.59 11.02
CA GLY A 30 -13.62 11.49 12.27
C GLY A 30 -13.87 10.04 12.72
N PHE A 31 -13.30 9.05 12.04
CA PHE A 31 -13.37 7.65 12.46
C PHE A 31 -12.43 7.37 13.64
N GLU A 32 -12.73 6.30 14.38
CA GLU A 32 -11.86 5.87 15.46
C GLU A 32 -10.50 5.42 14.93
N SER A 33 -9.44 5.67 15.70
CA SER A 33 -8.07 5.33 15.30
C SER A 33 -7.90 3.84 14.95
N SER A 34 -8.57 2.96 15.68
CA SER A 34 -8.57 1.51 15.40
C SER A 34 -9.25 1.16 14.07
N GLU A 35 -10.33 1.83 13.71
CA GLU A 35 -11.04 1.63 12.44
C GLU A 35 -10.19 2.12 11.26
N VAL A 36 -9.54 3.27 11.42
CA VAL A 36 -8.60 3.80 10.42
C VAL A 36 -7.44 2.83 10.23
N MET A 37 -6.83 2.34 11.31
CA MET A 37 -5.73 1.39 11.22
C MET A 37 -6.13 0.07 10.54
N ALA A 38 -7.31 -0.48 10.88
CA ALA A 38 -7.81 -1.71 10.25
C ALA A 38 -8.04 -1.53 8.74
N SER A 39 -8.54 -0.36 8.33
CA SER A 39 -8.69 -0.02 6.92
C SER A 39 -7.36 0.12 6.20
N LEU A 40 -6.40 0.83 6.79
CA LEU A 40 -5.06 0.97 6.23
C LEU A 40 -4.37 -0.40 6.08
N GLU A 41 -4.58 -1.33 7.01
CA GLU A 41 -4.08 -2.71 6.88
C GLU A 41 -4.70 -3.46 5.70
N ARG A 42 -6.01 -3.30 5.46
CA ARG A 42 -6.67 -3.90 4.28
C ARG A 42 -6.20 -3.26 2.99
N LEU A 43 -6.14 -1.93 2.92
CA LEU A 43 -5.67 -1.19 1.74
C LEU A 43 -4.21 -1.51 1.39
N GLU A 44 -3.34 -1.66 2.40
CA GLU A 44 -1.94 -2.08 2.21
C GLU A 44 -1.85 -3.55 1.74
N ARG A 45 -2.72 -4.43 2.27
CA ARG A 45 -2.83 -5.82 1.81
C ARG A 45 -3.27 -5.89 0.35
N TYR A 46 -4.19 -5.02 -0.08
CA TYR A 46 -4.64 -4.88 -1.46
C TYR A 46 -3.65 -4.16 -2.38
N LEU A 47 -2.50 -3.74 -1.87
CA LEU A 47 -1.45 -3.06 -2.63
C LEU A 47 -1.91 -1.72 -3.24
N LEU A 48 -2.84 -1.03 -2.59
CA LEU A 48 -3.34 0.28 -3.02
C LEU A 48 -2.60 1.44 -2.35
N ILE A 49 -2.04 1.19 -1.17
CA ILE A 49 -1.29 2.16 -0.39
C ILE A 49 0.00 1.54 0.12
N ARG A 50 0.90 2.41 0.58
CA ARG A 50 2.10 2.02 1.33
C ARG A 50 2.21 2.85 2.60
N ARG A 51 2.55 2.19 3.70
CA ARG A 51 2.91 2.86 4.95
C ARG A 51 4.42 2.91 5.12
N SER A 52 4.92 4.03 5.62
CA SER A 52 6.31 4.23 6.01
C SER A 52 6.34 4.91 7.37
N GLY A 53 6.36 4.11 8.43
CA GLY A 53 6.09 4.59 9.79
C GLY A 53 4.66 5.12 9.87
N GLU A 54 4.50 6.36 10.34
CA GLU A 54 3.20 7.01 10.52
C GLU A 54 2.66 7.70 9.24
N VAL A 55 3.39 7.62 8.12
CA VAL A 55 2.99 8.25 6.86
C VAL A 55 2.42 7.21 5.91
N VAL A 56 1.25 7.52 5.36
CA VAL A 56 0.55 6.73 4.35
C VAL A 56 0.62 7.45 3.01
N ARG A 57 0.87 6.72 1.92
CA ARG A 57 0.73 7.24 0.56
C ARG A 57 0.00 6.27 -0.37
N LEU A 58 -0.59 6.81 -1.43
CA LEU A 58 -1.09 5.99 -2.53
C LEU A 58 0.06 5.29 -3.26
N LEU A 59 -0.20 4.08 -3.73
CA LEU A 59 0.59 3.43 -4.76
C LEU A 59 0.01 3.81 -6.12
N SER A 60 0.87 4.18 -7.06
CA SER A 60 0.47 4.26 -8.47
C SER A 60 0.10 2.86 -8.98
N ILE A 61 -0.70 2.80 -10.05
CA ILE A 61 -1.07 1.53 -10.70
C ILE A 61 0.18 0.71 -11.05
N GLN A 62 1.24 1.36 -11.52
CA GLN A 62 2.51 0.71 -11.85
C GLN A 62 3.16 0.09 -10.61
N GLU A 63 3.20 0.81 -9.49
CA GLU A 63 3.73 0.28 -8.23
C GLU A 63 2.89 -0.89 -7.71
N SER A 64 1.55 -0.78 -7.73
CA SER A 64 0.64 -1.86 -7.33
C SER A 64 0.86 -3.13 -8.15
N LEU A 65 1.03 -2.99 -9.47
CA LEU A 65 1.31 -4.11 -10.36
C LEU A 65 2.67 -4.75 -10.08
N ILE A 66 3.72 -3.94 -9.90
CA ILE A 66 5.07 -4.44 -9.58
C ILE A 66 5.06 -5.16 -8.23
N GLU A 67 4.45 -4.59 -7.20
CA GLU A 67 4.34 -5.23 -5.87
C GLU A 67 3.56 -6.53 -5.93
N CYS A 68 2.48 -6.57 -6.72
CA CYS A 68 1.68 -7.78 -6.91
C CYS A 68 2.53 -8.87 -7.57
N GLN A 69 3.26 -8.53 -8.64
CA GLN A 69 4.17 -9.46 -9.29
C GLN A 69 5.26 -9.95 -8.34
N CYS A 70 5.92 -9.06 -7.60
CA CYS A 70 6.94 -9.42 -6.61
C CYS A 70 6.40 -10.36 -5.53
N ARG A 71 5.19 -10.12 -5.03
CA ARG A 71 4.59 -10.91 -3.94
C ARG A 71 4.11 -12.29 -4.38
N TYR A 72 3.55 -12.40 -5.58
CA TYR A 72 2.84 -13.61 -6.01
C TYR A 72 3.55 -14.39 -7.14
N THR A 73 4.47 -13.77 -7.87
CA THR A 73 5.19 -14.44 -8.97
C THR A 73 6.48 -15.07 -8.45
N ARG A 74 6.47 -16.39 -8.28
CA ARG A 74 7.62 -17.15 -7.77
C ARG A 74 8.75 -17.26 -8.79
N ASP A 75 8.40 -17.24 -10.08
CA ASP A 75 9.29 -17.65 -11.17
C ASP A 75 9.83 -16.46 -11.97
N LEU A 76 9.78 -15.24 -11.41
CA LEU A 76 10.39 -14.08 -12.06
C LEU A 76 11.89 -14.36 -12.29
N PRO A 77 12.43 -14.05 -13.48
CA PRO A 77 13.86 -14.21 -13.78
C PRO A 77 14.72 -13.16 -13.04
N PHE A 78 14.11 -12.34 -12.17
CA PHE A 78 14.78 -11.34 -11.36
C PHE A 78 14.16 -11.25 -9.96
N THR A 79 14.91 -10.68 -9.02
CA THR A 79 14.44 -10.26 -7.70
C THR A 79 14.61 -8.74 -7.55
N ILE A 80 13.75 -8.11 -6.76
CA ILE A 80 13.85 -6.68 -6.41
C ILE A 80 14.02 -6.58 -4.90
N GLU A 81 15.19 -6.09 -4.46
CA GLU A 81 15.52 -5.95 -3.04
C GLU A 81 16.19 -4.60 -2.81
N ASN A 82 15.69 -3.80 -1.88
CA ASN A 82 16.25 -2.48 -1.52
C ASN A 82 16.51 -1.56 -2.73
N GLY A 83 15.64 -1.61 -3.75
CA GLY A 83 15.78 -0.82 -4.97
C GLY A 83 16.76 -1.38 -6.01
N VAL A 84 17.31 -2.57 -5.79
CA VAL A 84 18.21 -3.25 -6.74
C VAL A 84 17.47 -4.38 -7.44
N ILE A 85 17.52 -4.39 -8.77
CA ILE A 85 17.04 -5.49 -9.61
C ILE A 85 18.20 -6.47 -9.85
N LYS A 86 18.07 -7.72 -9.40
CA LYS A 86 19.06 -8.78 -9.60
C LYS A 86 18.49 -9.85 -10.52
N ALA A 87 19.21 -10.25 -11.56
CA ALA A 87 18.83 -11.42 -12.34
C ALA A 87 19.03 -12.70 -11.50
N LYS A 88 18.06 -13.61 -11.50
CA LYS A 88 18.26 -14.97 -10.99
C LYS A 88 19.15 -15.69 -12.00
N GLY A 89 20.31 -16.20 -11.57
CA GLY A 89 21.15 -17.01 -12.43
C GLY A 89 20.36 -18.18 -12.99
N ARG A 90 20.43 -18.43 -14.31
CA ARG A 90 19.97 -19.70 -14.87
C ARG A 90 20.95 -20.77 -14.38
N GLU A 91 20.47 -21.78 -13.67
CA GLU A 91 21.19 -23.05 -13.61
C GLU A 91 21.21 -23.59 -15.06
N GLU A 92 22.40 -23.65 -15.65
CA GLU A 92 22.66 -24.41 -16.90
C GLU A 92 22.75 -25.90 -16.61
#